data_AF-A0A955H1F2-F1
#
_entry.id   AF-A0A955H1F2-F1
#
_cell.length_a   1.000
_cell.length_b   1.000
_cell.length_c   1.000
_cell.angle_alpha   90.00
_cell.angle_beta   90.00
_cell.angle_gamma   90.00
#
_symmetry.space_group_name_H-M   'P 1'
#
loop_
_entity.id
_entity.type
_entity.pdbx_description
1 polymer ?
#
loop_
_entity_poly.entity_id
_entity_poly.type
_entity_poly.pdbx_seq_one_letter_code
_entity_poly.pdbx_strand_id
1 'polypeptide(L)'
;MKLFSKRNDRSQDRYPIQYRDRIGSSYGRRTEIISQKTRTRLVSLIRFLTSSDNFLEQYILIDNKKEKIHYFNLNLLDNFAEAELGYKFSAYFKFYPFLFRKTEIVPSRNSEGEDENYDDYVLFDLLETTILFSKSKQRKDVIQRINEILIEEKTGFCISKNLITREGGDDLKNISPQLKDIQLKSKIAAYFDFFEKDEFINAAKISADIINIVFSDEKSDKKVKIKDLTKEISSHVVNNKLEKTKRISEFENILNESLKISNTLNNQIYDIRHSEKDRISVTNDFLYKMICVNNIALIEFVLTSLKDKFIVSEDWESIKDSYIERYKINKSTYYYIPDKTKEDDEIDPDDIPF
;
A
#
# COMPACT_ATOMS: atom_id res chain seq x y z
N MET A 1 10.87 -6.93 -3.64
CA MET A 1 9.60 -6.92 -2.86
C MET A 1 8.61 -7.89 -3.51
N LYS A 2 7.71 -8.54 -2.77
CA LYS A 2 6.55 -9.26 -3.34
C LYS A 2 5.34 -8.38 -3.06
N LEU A 3 4.71 -7.80 -4.09
CA LEU A 3 3.55 -6.90 -3.93
C LEU A 3 2.49 -7.50 -3.00
N PHE A 4 2.38 -8.84 -2.99
CA PHE A 4 1.29 -9.58 -2.35
C PHE A 4 1.69 -10.32 -1.06
N SER A 5 2.99 -10.54 -0.79
CA SER A 5 3.41 -11.38 0.35
C SER A 5 3.50 -10.67 1.70
N LYS A 6 3.32 -9.35 1.75
CA LYS A 6 3.27 -8.63 3.04
C LYS A 6 1.88 -8.65 3.68
N ARG A 7 0.82 -8.96 2.92
CA ARG A 7 -0.50 -9.30 3.49
C ARG A 7 -0.55 -10.74 4.00
N ASN A 8 0.17 -11.64 3.33
CA ASN A 8 0.19 -13.08 3.64
C ASN A 8 1.61 -13.53 4.03
N ASP A 9 1.89 -13.55 5.33
CA ASP A 9 3.10 -14.19 5.86
C ASP A 9 3.04 -15.70 5.55
N ARG A 10 3.69 -16.09 4.44
CA ARG A 10 3.58 -17.40 3.76
C ARG A 10 4.44 -18.50 4.39
N SER A 11 4.78 -18.41 5.67
CA SER A 11 5.74 -19.33 6.31
C SER A 11 5.16 -20.34 7.31
N GLN A 12 3.84 -20.44 7.49
CA GLN A 12 3.24 -21.56 8.25
C GLN A 12 1.87 -22.00 7.68
N ASP A 13 1.85 -23.27 7.28
CA ASP A 13 0.71 -24.17 7.08
C ASP A 13 -0.15 -24.05 5.81
N ARG A 14 0.10 -25.03 4.91
CA ARG A 14 -0.73 -25.40 3.78
C ARG A 14 -2.04 -26.03 4.28
N TYR A 15 -3.11 -25.26 4.36
CA TYR A 15 -4.49 -25.74 4.30
C TYR A 15 -5.35 -24.76 3.48
N PRO A 16 -6.39 -25.25 2.78
CA PRO A 16 -7.20 -24.44 1.88
C PRO A 16 -7.95 -23.37 2.68
N ILE A 17 -7.69 -22.11 2.34
CA ILE A 17 -8.52 -20.92 2.60
C ILE A 17 -9.31 -20.99 3.92
N GLN A 18 -8.58 -20.96 5.03
CA GLN A 18 -9.06 -20.39 6.28
C GLN A 18 -8.17 -19.19 6.58
N TYR A 19 -8.46 -18.07 5.94
CA TYR A 19 -7.86 -16.79 6.30
C TYR A 19 -8.09 -16.59 7.81
N ARG A 20 -7.01 -16.36 8.56
CA ARG A 20 -6.91 -16.50 10.03
C ARG A 20 -7.89 -15.66 10.86
N ASP A 21 -8.47 -16.32 11.85
CA ASP A 21 -9.09 -15.80 13.08
C ASP A 21 -8.06 -15.16 14.04
N ARG A 22 -7.36 -14.09 13.64
CA ARG A 22 -6.52 -13.33 14.57
C ARG A 22 -6.80 -11.83 14.55
N ILE A 23 -8.06 -11.47 14.77
CA ILE A 23 -8.50 -10.34 15.59
C ILE A 23 -9.84 -10.84 16.15
N GLY A 24 -9.89 -11.10 17.45
CA GLY A 24 -11.12 -11.57 18.10
C GLY A 24 -12.24 -10.56 17.89
N SER A 25 -13.27 -10.93 17.15
CA SER A 25 -14.64 -10.48 17.38
C SER A 25 -15.60 -11.25 16.49
N SER A 26 -16.69 -11.66 17.11
CA SER A 26 -17.80 -12.48 16.62
C SER A 26 -18.69 -11.77 15.58
N TYR A 27 -18.10 -10.99 14.67
CA TYR A 27 -18.81 -10.30 13.60
C TYR A 27 -18.39 -10.90 12.25
N GLY A 28 -19.36 -11.39 11.48
CA GLY A 28 -19.16 -11.86 10.12
C GLY A 28 -18.33 -10.85 9.31
N ARG A 29 -17.31 -11.36 8.61
CA ARG A 29 -16.40 -10.53 7.80
C ARG A 29 -17.20 -9.71 6.80
N ARG A 30 -17.15 -8.39 6.89
CA ARG A 30 -17.58 -7.52 5.80
C ARG A 30 -16.50 -7.54 4.71
N THR A 31 -16.71 -8.36 3.69
CA THR A 31 -15.95 -8.31 2.43
C THR A 31 -16.26 -7.05 1.62
N GLU A 32 -17.39 -6.39 1.95
CA GLU A 32 -17.77 -5.08 1.44
C GLU A 32 -17.26 -3.96 2.37
N ILE A 33 -16.13 -3.36 1.99
CA ILE A 33 -15.48 -2.24 2.68
C ILE A 33 -15.69 -0.90 1.96
N ILE A 34 -16.12 -0.93 0.69
CA ILE A 34 -16.48 0.27 -0.08
C ILE A 34 -17.94 0.21 -0.57
N SER A 35 -18.52 1.39 -0.78
CA SER A 35 -19.91 1.50 -1.26
C SER A 35 -20.07 0.93 -2.67
N GLN A 36 -21.26 0.42 -2.99
CA GLN A 36 -21.60 -0.05 -4.34
C GLN A 36 -21.29 0.99 -5.42
N LYS A 37 -21.54 2.29 -5.14
CA LYS A 37 -21.23 3.40 -6.05
C LYS A 37 -19.74 3.46 -6.36
N THR A 38 -18.89 3.39 -5.35
CA THR A 38 -17.43 3.35 -5.49
C THR A 38 -17.00 2.13 -6.31
N ARG A 39 -17.53 0.95 -5.95
CA ARG A 39 -17.29 -0.32 -6.64
C ARG A 39 -17.57 -0.21 -8.14
N THR A 40 -18.76 0.27 -8.51
CA THR A 40 -19.17 0.46 -9.91
C THR A 40 -18.24 1.42 -10.64
N ARG A 41 -17.83 2.53 -10.01
CA ARG A 41 -16.90 3.50 -10.62
C ARG A 41 -15.52 2.89 -10.87
N LEU A 42 -14.97 2.16 -9.89
CA LEU A 42 -13.67 1.48 -10.03
C LEU A 42 -13.71 0.39 -11.12
N VAL A 43 -14.75 -0.45 -11.12
CA VAL A 43 -14.98 -1.47 -12.16
C VAL A 43 -15.09 -0.83 -13.55
N SER A 44 -15.82 0.28 -13.66
CA SER A 44 -15.95 1.03 -14.92
C SER A 44 -14.63 1.64 -15.37
N LEU A 45 -13.80 2.13 -14.43
CA LEU A 45 -12.47 2.65 -14.74
C LEU A 45 -11.56 1.54 -15.26
N ILE A 46 -11.53 0.37 -14.61
CA ILE A 46 -10.72 -0.77 -15.11
C ILE A 46 -11.17 -1.14 -16.52
N ARG A 47 -12.49 -1.28 -16.74
CA ARG A 47 -13.05 -1.57 -18.07
C ARG A 47 -12.60 -0.54 -19.12
N PHE A 48 -12.62 0.75 -18.77
CA PHE A 48 -12.15 1.82 -19.66
C PHE A 48 -10.65 1.67 -19.97
N LEU A 49 -9.81 1.51 -18.95
CA LEU A 49 -8.35 1.36 -19.09
C LEU A 49 -7.99 0.14 -19.95
N THR A 50 -8.77 -0.93 -19.87
CA THR A 50 -8.56 -2.16 -20.64
C THR A 50 -9.11 -2.11 -22.06
N SER A 51 -9.97 -1.15 -22.39
CA SER A 51 -10.69 -1.14 -23.68
C SER A 51 -9.81 -0.78 -24.88
N SER A 52 -8.62 -0.23 -24.61
CA SER A 52 -7.59 0.09 -25.60
C SER A 52 -6.21 -0.28 -25.07
N ASP A 53 -5.24 -0.37 -25.97
CA ASP A 53 -3.82 -0.51 -25.61
C ASP A 53 -3.18 0.81 -25.16
N ASN A 54 -3.91 1.93 -25.10
CA ASN A 54 -3.33 3.23 -24.77
C ASN A 54 -2.77 3.30 -23.34
N PHE A 55 -3.38 2.60 -22.38
CA PHE A 55 -3.04 2.68 -20.96
C PHE A 55 -2.22 1.49 -20.47
N LEU A 56 -2.54 0.29 -20.93
CA LEU A 56 -1.97 -0.96 -20.45
C LEU A 56 -0.99 -1.56 -21.46
N GLU A 57 -0.07 -2.38 -20.97
CA GLU A 57 0.91 -3.07 -21.82
C GLU A 57 0.22 -4.11 -22.73
N GLN A 58 0.57 -4.13 -24.02
CA GLN A 58 -0.16 -4.94 -25.02
C GLN A 58 -0.12 -6.45 -24.74
N TYR A 59 0.96 -6.95 -24.14
CA TYR A 59 1.16 -8.38 -23.86
C TYR A 59 0.27 -8.94 -22.75
N ILE A 60 -0.47 -8.10 -22.01
CA ILE A 60 -1.50 -8.54 -21.05
C ILE A 60 -2.94 -8.39 -21.57
N LEU A 61 -3.10 -7.93 -22.82
CA LEU A 61 -4.40 -7.71 -23.45
C LEU A 61 -4.66 -8.71 -24.58
N ILE A 62 -5.94 -8.92 -24.87
CA ILE A 62 -6.44 -9.58 -26.08
C ILE A 62 -7.15 -8.50 -26.90
N ASP A 63 -6.73 -8.32 -28.15
CA ASP A 63 -7.40 -7.46 -29.13
C ASP A 63 -8.48 -8.26 -29.87
N ASN A 64 -9.74 -7.97 -29.58
CA ASN A 64 -10.86 -8.58 -30.27
C ASN A 64 -11.31 -7.69 -31.43
N LYS A 65 -10.81 -8.01 -32.64
CA LYS A 65 -11.08 -7.23 -33.85
C LYS A 65 -12.55 -7.28 -34.25
N LYS A 66 -13.24 -8.40 -33.99
CA LYS A 66 -14.67 -8.58 -34.28
C LYS A 66 -15.53 -7.56 -33.52
N GLU A 67 -15.23 -7.35 -32.24
CA GLU A 67 -16.01 -6.46 -31.37
C GLU A 67 -15.34 -5.09 -31.16
N LYS A 68 -14.17 -4.88 -31.78
CA LYS A 68 -13.35 -3.66 -31.71
C LYS A 68 -13.04 -3.24 -30.28
N ILE A 69 -12.67 -4.20 -29.44
CA ILE A 69 -12.43 -4.01 -28.00
C ILE A 69 -11.19 -4.77 -27.56
N HIS A 70 -10.43 -4.18 -26.64
CA HIS A 70 -9.43 -4.88 -25.87
C HIS A 70 -9.98 -5.34 -24.52
N TYR A 71 -9.49 -6.47 -24.01
CA TYR A 71 -9.75 -6.91 -22.64
C TYR A 71 -8.56 -7.70 -22.09
N PHE A 72 -8.50 -7.89 -20.78
CA PHE A 72 -7.40 -8.63 -20.16
C PHE A 72 -7.30 -10.08 -20.66
N ASN A 73 -6.06 -10.55 -20.87
CA ASN A 73 -5.80 -11.96 -21.08
C ASN A 73 -6.03 -12.73 -19.77
N LEU A 74 -7.18 -13.39 -19.68
CA LEU A 74 -7.62 -14.08 -18.47
C LEU A 74 -6.63 -15.15 -18.02
N ASN A 75 -6.07 -15.93 -18.94
CA ASN A 75 -5.13 -17.01 -18.60
C ASN A 75 -3.86 -16.45 -17.95
N LEU A 76 -3.34 -15.32 -18.47
CA LEU A 76 -2.17 -14.67 -17.88
C LEU A 76 -2.47 -14.11 -16.50
N LEU A 77 -3.61 -13.43 -16.33
CA LEU A 77 -4.02 -12.87 -15.06
C LEU A 77 -4.30 -13.95 -14.00
N ASP A 78 -4.96 -15.04 -14.37
CA ASP A 78 -5.23 -16.16 -13.45
C ASP A 78 -3.94 -16.87 -13.03
N ASN A 79 -3.02 -17.13 -13.96
CA ASN A 79 -1.73 -17.73 -13.63
C ASN A 79 -0.92 -16.84 -12.66
N PHE A 80 -0.94 -15.53 -12.89
CA PHE A 80 -0.32 -14.55 -12.01
C PHE A 80 -0.98 -14.54 -10.62
N ALA A 81 -2.31 -14.41 -10.58
CA ALA A 81 -3.07 -14.34 -9.34
C ALA A 81 -2.95 -15.63 -8.53
N GLU A 82 -3.01 -16.80 -9.17
CA GLU A 82 -2.90 -18.07 -8.48
C GLU A 82 -1.51 -18.22 -7.83
N ALA A 83 -0.45 -17.78 -8.51
CA ALA A 83 0.90 -17.84 -7.97
C ALA A 83 1.16 -16.81 -6.84
N GLU A 84 0.69 -15.57 -6.99
CA GLU A 84 1.02 -14.47 -6.07
C GLU A 84 -0.03 -14.22 -4.98
N LEU A 85 -1.31 -14.44 -5.30
CA LEU A 85 -2.46 -14.19 -4.44
C LEU A 85 -3.06 -15.49 -3.89
N GLY A 86 -2.87 -16.62 -4.58
CA GLY A 86 -3.38 -17.93 -4.18
C GLY A 86 -4.82 -18.20 -4.63
N TYR A 87 -5.36 -17.38 -5.54
CA TYR A 87 -6.69 -17.54 -6.12
C TYR A 87 -6.70 -17.04 -7.56
N LYS A 88 -7.75 -17.40 -8.32
CA LYS A 88 -7.93 -16.97 -9.72
C LYS A 88 -8.85 -15.75 -9.81
N PHE A 89 -8.50 -14.76 -10.62
CA PHE A 89 -9.37 -13.61 -10.85
C PHE A 89 -10.66 -14.03 -11.59
N SER A 90 -10.64 -15.07 -12.41
CA SER A 90 -11.84 -15.62 -13.07
C SER A 90 -12.95 -16.08 -12.12
N ALA A 91 -12.62 -16.40 -10.86
CA ALA A 91 -13.62 -16.73 -9.85
C ALA A 91 -14.48 -15.50 -9.51
N TYR A 92 -13.90 -14.30 -9.59
CA TYR A 92 -14.52 -13.04 -9.15
C TYR A 92 -14.89 -12.13 -10.33
N PHE A 93 -14.22 -12.25 -11.48
CA PHE A 93 -14.39 -11.36 -12.62
C PHE A 93 -14.67 -12.12 -13.92
N LYS A 94 -15.53 -11.55 -14.75
CA LYS A 94 -15.65 -11.90 -16.17
C LYS A 94 -15.06 -10.77 -16.99
N PHE A 95 -13.87 -10.92 -17.57
CA PHE A 95 -13.15 -9.82 -18.23
C PHE A 95 -13.76 -9.33 -19.56
N TYR A 96 -14.66 -10.10 -20.15
CA TYR A 96 -15.47 -9.67 -21.29
C TYR A 96 -16.88 -10.26 -21.14
N PRO A 97 -17.95 -9.45 -20.95
CA PRO A 97 -18.07 -7.98 -21.05
C PRO A 97 -17.70 -7.15 -19.78
N PHE A 98 -16.68 -7.54 -19.01
CA PHE A 98 -16.25 -6.93 -17.74
C PHE A 98 -17.34 -6.85 -16.66
N LEU A 99 -17.44 -7.89 -15.84
CA LEU A 99 -18.36 -7.99 -14.71
C LEU A 99 -17.60 -8.39 -13.45
N PHE A 100 -17.86 -7.69 -12.34
CA PHE A 100 -17.47 -8.13 -11.00
C PHE A 100 -18.61 -8.96 -10.40
N ARG A 101 -18.31 -10.18 -9.97
CA ARG A 101 -19.27 -11.15 -9.46
C ARG A 101 -19.36 -11.06 -7.95
N LYS A 102 -20.55 -11.33 -7.42
CA LYS A 102 -20.72 -11.66 -6.02
C LYS A 102 -20.23 -13.09 -5.79
N THR A 103 -19.79 -13.36 -4.58
CA THR A 103 -19.39 -14.68 -4.12
C THR A 103 -20.25 -15.10 -2.95
N GLU A 104 -20.64 -16.37 -2.94
CA GLU A 104 -21.31 -16.99 -1.80
C GLU A 104 -20.38 -16.97 -0.58
N ILE A 105 -20.88 -16.45 0.54
CA ILE A 105 -20.22 -16.61 1.82
C ILE A 105 -20.54 -18.02 2.33
N VAL A 106 -19.51 -18.77 2.72
CA VAL A 106 -19.71 -20.02 3.47
C VAL A 106 -20.52 -19.67 4.71
N PRO A 107 -21.76 -20.17 4.87
CA PRO A 107 -22.63 -19.74 5.95
C PRO A 107 -21.94 -19.99 7.28
N SER A 108 -21.97 -19.00 8.18
CA SER A 108 -21.71 -19.30 9.58
C SER A 108 -22.75 -20.33 10.01
N ARG A 109 -22.41 -21.27 10.90
CA ARG A 109 -23.29 -22.39 11.31
C ARG A 109 -24.70 -22.00 11.79
N ASN A 110 -25.00 -20.70 11.92
CA ASN A 110 -26.25 -20.15 12.45
C ASN A 110 -27.02 -19.24 11.46
N SER A 111 -26.63 -19.12 10.19
CA SER A 111 -27.33 -18.28 9.20
C SER A 111 -28.04 -19.14 8.15
N GLU A 112 -29.36 -19.18 8.22
CA GLU A 112 -30.23 -19.69 7.14
C GLU A 112 -30.27 -18.66 6.01
N GLY A 113 -29.40 -18.85 5.00
CA GLY A 113 -29.35 -18.02 3.80
C GLY A 113 -27.95 -18.00 3.17
N GLU A 114 -27.88 -18.19 1.86
CA GLU A 114 -26.69 -17.88 1.06
C GLU A 114 -26.60 -16.36 0.93
N ASP A 115 -25.80 -15.73 1.79
CA ASP A 115 -25.49 -14.30 1.66
C ASP A 115 -24.41 -14.13 0.57
N GLU A 116 -24.82 -13.69 -0.61
CA GLU A 116 -23.91 -13.27 -1.69
C GLU A 116 -23.38 -11.86 -1.45
N ASN A 117 -22.05 -11.70 -1.36
CA ASN A 117 -21.40 -10.39 -1.20
C ASN A 117 -20.26 -10.21 -2.21
N TYR A 118 -19.90 -8.95 -2.47
CA TYR A 118 -18.68 -8.65 -3.22
C TYR A 118 -17.44 -8.75 -2.33
N ASP A 119 -16.32 -9.17 -2.92
CA ASP A 119 -15.01 -9.17 -2.27
C ASP A 119 -14.16 -7.99 -2.73
N ASP A 120 -14.28 -6.85 -2.04
CA ASP A 120 -13.60 -5.61 -2.41
C ASP A 120 -12.07 -5.73 -2.36
N TYR A 121 -11.51 -6.70 -1.62
CA TYR A 121 -10.06 -6.96 -1.63
C TYR A 121 -9.59 -7.48 -2.98
N VAL A 122 -10.38 -8.35 -3.61
CA VAL A 122 -10.07 -8.89 -4.95
C VAL A 122 -10.16 -7.78 -6.01
N LEU A 123 -11.06 -6.80 -5.83
CA LEU A 123 -11.09 -5.59 -6.65
C LEU A 123 -9.84 -4.72 -6.45
N PHE A 124 -9.37 -4.57 -5.21
CA PHE A 124 -8.14 -3.83 -4.95
C PHE A 124 -6.91 -4.52 -5.56
N ASP A 125 -6.82 -5.85 -5.45
CA ASP A 125 -5.73 -6.62 -6.05
C ASP A 125 -5.74 -6.49 -7.60
N LEU A 126 -6.91 -6.45 -8.22
CA LEU A 126 -7.03 -6.20 -9.67
C LEU A 126 -6.64 -4.76 -10.04
N LEU A 127 -6.98 -3.75 -9.23
CA LEU A 127 -6.53 -2.37 -9.43
C LEU A 127 -5.01 -2.25 -9.36
N GLU A 128 -4.39 -2.86 -8.36
CA GLU A 128 -2.93 -2.88 -8.22
C GLU A 128 -2.25 -3.58 -9.41
N THR A 129 -2.84 -4.69 -9.87
CA THR A 129 -2.39 -5.38 -11.09
C THR A 129 -2.52 -4.50 -12.33
N THR A 130 -3.60 -3.73 -12.43
CA THR A 130 -3.84 -2.76 -13.51
C THR A 130 -2.77 -1.66 -13.49
N ILE A 131 -2.42 -1.13 -12.32
CA ILE A 131 -1.36 -0.10 -12.18
C ILE A 131 0.01 -0.68 -12.53
N LEU A 132 0.31 -1.90 -12.07
CA LEU A 132 1.57 -2.59 -12.33
C LEU A 132 1.83 -2.70 -13.84
N PHE A 133 0.85 -3.19 -14.59
CA PHE A 133 0.93 -3.37 -16.04
C PHE A 133 0.46 -2.16 -16.85
N SER A 134 0.35 -0.98 -16.22
CA SER A 134 0.17 0.26 -16.95
C SER A 134 1.47 0.66 -17.66
N LYS A 135 1.35 1.22 -18.86
CA LYS A 135 2.47 1.82 -19.60
C LYS A 135 3.13 2.90 -18.73
N SER A 136 4.45 2.95 -18.72
CA SER A 136 5.23 3.86 -17.86
C SER A 136 4.75 5.32 -17.94
N LYS A 137 4.49 5.81 -19.16
CA LYS A 137 4.00 7.18 -19.43
C LYS A 137 2.59 7.46 -18.88
N GLN A 138 1.74 6.44 -18.78
CA GLN A 138 0.33 6.59 -18.36
C GLN A 138 0.10 6.27 -16.89
N ARG A 139 1.04 5.59 -16.21
CA ARG A 139 0.84 5.10 -14.84
C ARG A 139 0.44 6.19 -13.84
N LYS A 140 1.03 7.39 -13.95
CA LYS A 140 0.67 8.53 -13.09
C LYS A 140 -0.80 8.96 -13.28
N ASP A 141 -1.27 9.02 -14.53
CA ASP A 141 -2.67 9.33 -14.86
C ASP A 141 -3.61 8.25 -14.31
N VAL A 142 -3.25 6.97 -14.46
CA VAL A 142 -4.02 5.84 -13.91
C VAL A 142 -4.15 5.93 -12.39
N ILE A 143 -3.05 6.15 -11.67
CA ILE A 143 -3.04 6.30 -10.21
C ILE A 143 -3.90 7.50 -9.79
N GLN A 144 -3.77 8.63 -10.50
CA GLN A 144 -4.54 9.83 -10.20
C GLN A 144 -6.05 9.57 -10.33
N ARG A 145 -6.50 8.95 -11.43
CA ARG A 145 -7.92 8.62 -11.65
C ARG A 145 -8.50 7.71 -10.56
N ILE A 146 -7.72 6.73 -10.10
CA ILE A 146 -8.17 5.84 -9.01
C ILE A 146 -8.28 6.64 -7.70
N ASN A 147 -7.27 7.45 -7.38
CA ASN A 147 -7.29 8.30 -6.18
C ASN A 147 -8.43 9.31 -6.20
N GLU A 148 -8.74 9.92 -7.35
CA GLU A 148 -9.90 10.82 -7.50
C GLU A 148 -11.20 10.12 -7.11
N ILE A 149 -11.43 8.89 -7.58
CA ILE A 149 -12.62 8.10 -7.18
C ILE A 149 -12.63 7.83 -5.67
N LEU A 150 -11.50 7.40 -5.11
CA LEU A 150 -11.40 7.03 -3.69
C LEU A 150 -11.58 8.24 -2.75
N ILE A 151 -11.06 9.40 -3.13
CA ILE A 151 -11.13 10.66 -2.37
C ILE A 151 -12.54 11.27 -2.48
N GLU A 152 -13.10 11.35 -3.70
CA GLU A 152 -14.45 11.92 -3.92
C GLU A 152 -15.52 11.17 -3.13
N GLU A 153 -15.40 9.83 -3.04
CA GLU A 153 -16.36 8.99 -2.33
C GLU A 153 -16.02 8.84 -0.83
N LYS A 154 -15.00 9.56 -0.31
CA LYS A 154 -14.55 9.54 1.10
C LYS A 154 -14.37 8.12 1.66
N THR A 155 -13.75 7.27 0.86
CA THR A 155 -13.60 5.84 1.19
C THR A 155 -12.65 5.59 2.35
N GLY A 156 -11.77 6.56 2.66
CA GLY A 156 -10.69 6.37 3.61
C GLY A 156 -9.57 5.48 3.05
N PHE A 157 -9.46 5.34 1.72
CA PHE A 157 -8.38 4.63 1.04
C PHE A 157 -7.68 5.53 0.02
N CYS A 158 -6.39 5.31 -0.21
CA CYS A 158 -5.61 5.97 -1.24
C CYS A 158 -4.50 5.04 -1.74
N ILE A 159 -4.00 5.28 -2.96
CA ILE A 159 -2.81 4.61 -3.48
C ILE A 159 -1.59 5.36 -2.98
N SER A 160 -0.76 4.68 -2.19
CA SER A 160 0.54 5.15 -1.74
C SER A 160 1.61 4.11 -2.05
N LYS A 161 2.74 4.54 -2.61
CA LYS A 161 3.93 3.70 -2.84
C LYS A 161 3.64 2.31 -3.41
N ASN A 162 2.75 2.29 -4.40
CA ASN A 162 2.41 1.14 -5.22
C ASN A 162 1.26 0.26 -4.70
N LEU A 163 0.64 0.60 -3.56
CA LEU A 163 -0.43 -0.21 -2.96
C LEU A 163 -1.62 0.64 -2.56
N ILE A 164 -2.80 0.03 -2.51
CA ILE A 164 -4.00 0.64 -1.92
C ILE A 164 -3.89 0.51 -0.40
N THR A 165 -3.86 1.66 0.26
CA THR A 165 -3.68 1.81 1.71
C THR A 165 -4.85 2.58 2.31
N ARG A 166 -5.16 2.37 3.59
CA ARG A 166 -6.17 3.13 4.30
C ARG A 166 -5.60 4.49 4.71
N GLU A 167 -6.28 5.60 4.42
CA GLU A 167 -5.89 6.98 4.75
C GLU A 167 -5.66 7.21 6.27
N GLY A 168 -6.24 6.35 7.12
CA GLY A 168 -6.04 6.35 8.57
C GLY A 168 -5.30 5.12 9.11
N GLY A 169 -4.71 4.30 8.24
CA GLY A 169 -3.94 3.10 8.61
C GLY A 169 -2.44 3.34 8.71
N ASP A 170 -2.01 4.60 8.66
CA ASP A 170 -0.61 5.01 8.66
C ASP A 170 -0.05 5.19 10.07
N ASP A 171 -0.52 4.41 11.03
CA ASP A 171 0.11 4.40 12.34
C ASP A 171 1.55 3.87 12.22
N LEU A 172 2.37 4.22 13.21
CA LEU A 172 3.76 3.80 13.21
C LEU A 172 3.90 2.27 13.16
N LYS A 173 2.92 1.54 13.71
CA LYS A 173 2.89 0.07 13.75
C LYS A 173 2.82 -0.52 12.34
N ASN A 174 1.96 0.03 11.48
CA ASN A 174 1.75 -0.43 10.10
C ASN A 174 2.86 0.00 9.13
N ILE A 175 3.48 1.17 9.36
CA ILE A 175 4.59 1.65 8.53
C ILE A 175 5.92 0.95 8.87
N SER A 176 6.12 0.57 10.14
CA SER A 176 7.36 -0.02 10.63
C SER A 176 7.95 -1.17 9.78
N PRO A 177 7.16 -2.12 9.24
CA PRO A 177 7.71 -3.25 8.48
C PRO A 177 8.24 -2.84 7.10
N GLN A 178 7.92 -1.62 6.66
CA GLN A 178 8.24 -1.08 5.34
C GLN A 178 9.44 -0.11 5.36
N LEU A 179 9.96 0.24 6.53
CA LEU A 179 11.09 1.16 6.66
C LEU A 179 12.39 0.60 6.04
N LYS A 180 13.17 1.48 5.39
CA LYS A 180 14.47 1.15 4.78
C LYS A 180 15.54 0.86 5.84
N ASP A 181 15.52 1.62 6.94
CA ASP A 181 16.53 1.54 8.00
C ASP A 181 16.19 0.39 8.96
N ILE A 182 17.04 -0.65 8.95
CA ILE A 182 16.90 -1.86 9.78
C ILE A 182 16.96 -1.51 11.27
N GLN A 183 17.79 -0.54 11.65
CA GLN A 183 17.94 -0.10 13.04
C GLN A 183 16.69 0.68 13.50
N LEU A 184 16.14 1.54 12.64
CA LEU A 184 14.89 2.23 12.95
C LEU A 184 13.73 1.23 13.11
N LYS A 185 13.64 0.26 12.20
CA LYS A 185 12.63 -0.81 12.23
C LYS A 185 12.71 -1.65 13.51
N SER A 186 13.90 -2.08 13.91
CA SER A 186 14.07 -2.90 15.12
C SER A 186 13.75 -2.11 16.40
N LYS A 187 14.10 -0.82 16.44
CA LYS A 187 13.78 0.06 17.57
C LYS A 187 12.29 0.32 17.70
N ILE A 188 11.57 0.54 16.60
CA ILE A 188 10.10 0.71 16.63
C ILE A 188 9.40 -0.58 17.11
N ALA A 189 9.84 -1.75 16.64
CA ALA A 189 9.30 -3.01 17.14
C ALA A 189 9.54 -3.17 18.66
N ALA A 190 10.77 -2.90 19.11
CA ALA A 190 11.10 -2.94 20.53
C ALA A 190 10.26 -1.95 21.36
N TYR A 191 10.01 -0.73 20.85
CA TYR A 191 9.13 0.23 21.52
C TYR A 191 7.74 -0.36 21.80
N PHE A 192 7.09 -0.96 20.79
CA PHE A 192 5.76 -1.56 20.98
C PHE A 192 5.80 -2.72 21.97
N ASP A 193 6.82 -3.56 21.93
CA ASP A 193 6.99 -4.67 22.88
C ASP A 193 7.10 -4.18 24.34
N PHE A 194 7.85 -3.11 24.60
CA PHE A 194 7.98 -2.55 25.95
C PHE A 194 6.74 -1.78 26.38
N PHE A 195 6.10 -1.05 25.47
CA PHE A 195 4.89 -0.30 25.75
C PHE A 195 3.69 -1.21 26.08
N GLU A 196 3.54 -2.34 25.37
CA GLU A 196 2.49 -3.34 25.64
C GLU A 196 2.71 -4.09 26.97
N LYS A 197 3.93 -4.10 27.50
CA LYS A 197 4.30 -4.67 28.81
C LYS A 197 4.29 -3.66 29.96
N ASP A 198 3.84 -2.42 29.71
CA ASP A 198 3.89 -1.30 30.66
C ASP A 198 5.32 -0.98 31.18
N GLU A 199 6.37 -1.36 30.43
CA GLU A 199 7.77 -1.07 30.76
C GLU A 199 8.17 0.34 30.27
N PHE A 200 7.54 1.37 30.82
CA PHE A 200 7.61 2.74 30.29
C PHE A 200 9.02 3.35 30.28
N ILE A 201 9.88 2.98 31.23
CA ILE A 201 11.28 3.42 31.26
C ILE A 201 12.03 2.96 29.99
N ASN A 202 11.86 1.69 29.63
CA ASN A 202 12.50 1.11 28.45
C ASN A 202 11.88 1.65 27.17
N ALA A 203 10.54 1.79 27.13
CA ALA A 203 9.83 2.43 26.03
C ALA A 203 10.30 3.88 25.81
N ALA A 204 10.50 4.65 26.88
CA ALA A 204 10.99 6.02 26.82
C ALA A 204 12.42 6.12 26.28
N LYS A 205 13.34 5.29 26.77
CA LYS A 205 14.72 5.20 26.24
C LYS A 205 14.75 4.86 24.76
N ILE A 206 13.96 3.88 24.33
CA ILE A 206 13.89 3.48 22.92
C ILE A 206 13.23 4.58 22.07
N SER A 207 12.20 5.24 22.56
CA SER A 207 11.56 6.36 21.84
C SER A 207 12.54 7.54 21.63
N ALA A 208 13.42 7.80 22.59
CA ALA A 208 14.47 8.80 22.48
C ALA A 208 15.53 8.39 21.43
N ASP A 209 15.91 7.11 21.39
CA ASP A 209 16.79 6.58 20.34
C ASP A 209 16.16 6.72 18.96
N ILE A 210 14.86 6.46 18.83
CA ILE A 210 14.11 6.61 17.57
C ILE A 210 14.14 8.07 17.10
N ILE A 211 13.90 9.04 18.00
CA ILE A 211 14.06 10.46 17.68
C ILE A 211 15.46 10.75 17.18
N ASN A 212 16.49 10.28 17.87
CA ASN A 212 17.88 10.51 17.46
C ASN A 212 18.20 9.87 16.11
N ILE A 213 17.62 8.70 15.79
CA ILE A 213 17.80 8.06 14.49
C ILE A 213 17.17 8.89 13.36
N VAL A 214 15.98 9.47 13.59
CA VAL A 214 15.23 10.27 12.60
C VAL A 214 15.79 11.70 12.49
N PHE A 215 16.27 12.28 13.59
CA PHE A 215 16.68 13.67 13.73
C PHE A 215 18.15 13.84 14.16
N SER A 216 19.08 12.99 13.70
CA SER A 216 20.51 13.11 14.08
C SER A 216 21.26 14.19 13.29
N ASP A 217 22.17 14.90 13.96
CA ASP A 217 23.07 15.89 13.37
C ASP A 217 24.37 15.27 12.78
N GLU A 218 24.61 15.59 11.51
CA GLU A 218 25.85 15.63 10.68
C GLU A 218 26.98 14.59 10.75
N LYS A 219 27.04 13.60 11.65
CA LYS A 219 28.23 12.71 11.74
C LYS A 219 28.25 11.46 10.86
N SER A 220 27.27 11.26 9.97
CA SER A 220 27.29 10.13 9.02
C SER A 220 26.83 10.56 7.63
N ASP A 221 27.60 10.22 6.60
CA ASP A 221 27.39 10.51 5.16
C ASP A 221 26.03 10.04 4.56
N LYS A 222 25.09 9.55 5.38
CA LYS A 222 23.83 8.94 4.96
C LYS A 222 22.56 9.46 5.63
N LYS A 223 22.56 10.58 6.36
CA LYS A 223 21.34 11.04 7.06
C LYS A 223 20.96 12.50 6.80
N VAL A 224 19.66 12.72 6.65
CA VAL A 224 18.99 13.96 6.21
C VAL A 224 19.08 15.02 7.31
N LYS A 225 19.46 16.26 6.97
CA LYS A 225 19.61 17.35 7.95
C LYS A 225 18.27 17.69 8.59
N ILE A 226 18.24 17.87 9.92
CA ILE A 226 17.03 18.24 10.68
C ILE A 226 16.32 19.46 10.07
N LYS A 227 17.09 20.51 9.73
CA LYS A 227 16.58 21.73 9.07
C LYS A 227 15.98 21.49 7.69
N ASP A 228 16.50 20.53 6.95
CA ASP A 228 15.95 20.18 5.63
C ASP A 228 14.66 19.37 5.80
N LEU A 229 14.61 18.52 6.83
CA LEU A 229 13.48 17.67 7.18
C LEU A 229 12.28 18.49 7.68
N THR A 230 12.50 19.45 8.59
CA THR A 230 11.47 20.34 9.10
C THR A 230 10.87 21.21 8.00
N LYS A 231 11.73 21.80 7.16
CA LYS A 231 11.31 22.64 6.03
C LYS A 231 10.52 21.87 4.98
N GLU A 232 10.90 20.62 4.71
CA GLU A 232 10.23 19.75 3.75
C GLU A 232 8.87 19.27 4.26
N ILE A 233 8.76 18.89 5.54
CA ILE A 233 7.46 18.59 6.18
C ILE A 233 6.53 19.81 6.11
N SER A 234 7.02 20.99 6.53
CA SER A 234 6.24 22.23 6.48
C SER A 234 5.75 22.54 5.07
N SER A 235 6.61 22.30 4.06
CA SER A 235 6.25 22.51 2.65
C SER A 235 5.23 21.50 2.15
N HIS A 236 5.27 20.25 2.63
CA HIS A 236 4.37 19.18 2.22
C HIS A 236 2.98 19.31 2.87
N VAL A 237 2.91 19.74 4.13
CA VAL A 237 1.66 19.86 4.91
C VAL A 237 0.87 21.12 4.54
N VAL A 238 1.54 22.25 4.24
CA VAL A 238 0.91 23.55 3.93
C VAL A 238 0.49 23.63 2.44
N ASN A 239 -0.18 22.59 1.95
CA ASN A 239 -0.38 22.36 0.52
C ASN A 239 -1.51 23.18 -0.15
N ASN A 240 -1.97 24.33 0.42
CA ASN A 240 -2.99 25.16 -0.25
C ASN A 240 -3.08 26.65 0.21
N LYS A 241 -3.06 27.55 -0.80
CA LYS A 241 -3.44 28.99 -0.88
C LYS A 241 -2.66 30.05 -0.05
N LEU A 242 -2.84 31.31 -0.51
CA LEU A 242 -2.25 32.60 -0.12
C LEU A 242 -1.65 32.63 1.31
N GLU A 243 -0.42 33.15 1.43
CA GLU A 243 0.42 33.18 2.67
C GLU A 243 1.24 31.92 2.97
N LYS A 244 1.57 31.12 1.95
CA LYS A 244 2.37 29.88 2.05
C LYS A 244 3.67 30.03 2.87
N THR A 245 4.44 31.11 2.66
CA THR A 245 5.74 31.32 3.33
C THR A 245 5.62 31.60 4.83
N LYS A 246 4.61 32.37 5.25
CA LYS A 246 4.40 32.69 6.67
C LYS A 246 3.95 31.46 7.45
N ARG A 247 2.99 30.70 6.90
CA ARG A 247 2.49 29.46 7.52
C ARG A 247 3.54 28.35 7.58
N ILE A 248 4.39 28.23 6.55
CA ILE A 248 5.54 27.30 6.57
C ILE A 248 6.48 27.65 7.72
N SER A 249 6.80 28.94 7.91
CA SER A 249 7.68 29.42 8.98
C SER A 249 7.08 29.21 10.37
N GLU A 250 5.79 29.51 10.55
CA GLU A 250 5.06 29.24 11.80
C GLU A 250 5.05 27.75 12.15
N PHE A 251 4.79 26.88 11.17
CA PHE A 251 4.81 25.43 11.38
C PHE A 251 6.21 24.89 11.67
N GLU A 252 7.23 25.40 10.97
CA GLU A 252 8.64 25.06 11.23
C GLU A 252 9.04 25.44 12.67
N ASN A 253 8.62 26.61 13.16
CA ASN A 253 8.86 27.03 14.54
C ASN A 253 8.19 26.08 15.54
N ILE A 254 6.93 25.69 15.32
CA ILE A 254 6.24 24.72 16.19
C ILE A 254 6.98 23.39 16.24
N LEU A 255 7.37 22.85 15.09
CA LEU A 255 8.07 21.56 15.02
C LEU A 255 9.44 21.62 15.68
N ASN A 256 10.17 22.72 15.50
CA ASN A 256 11.46 22.96 16.17
C ASN A 256 11.30 23.06 17.70
N GLU A 257 10.25 23.73 18.19
CA GLU A 257 9.96 23.79 19.63
C GLU A 257 9.57 22.40 20.18
N SER A 258 8.73 21.64 19.46
CA SER A 258 8.41 20.25 19.84
C SER A 258 9.66 19.35 19.90
N LEU A 259 10.61 19.52 18.98
CA LEU A 259 11.89 18.82 19.01
C LEU A 259 12.76 19.25 20.21
N LYS A 260 12.84 20.55 20.51
CA LYS A 260 13.57 21.04 21.70
C LYS A 260 12.99 20.48 22.99
N ILE A 261 11.66 20.46 23.12
CA ILE A 261 10.97 19.88 24.27
C ILE A 261 11.29 18.38 24.35
N SER A 262 11.18 17.65 23.25
CA SER A 262 11.49 16.21 23.20
C SER A 262 12.94 15.93 23.59
N ASN A 263 13.90 16.69 23.07
CA ASN A 263 15.32 16.57 23.43
C ASN A 263 15.59 16.90 24.91
N THR A 264 14.91 17.91 25.46
CA THR A 264 15.02 18.27 26.87
C THR A 264 14.49 17.14 27.76
N LEU A 265 13.33 16.59 27.42
CA LEU A 265 12.73 15.44 28.12
C LEU A 265 13.58 14.17 27.97
N ASN A 266 14.16 13.93 26.80
CA ASN A 266 15.03 12.79 26.55
C ASN A 266 16.34 12.89 27.33
N ASN A 267 16.90 14.10 27.47
CA ASN A 267 18.02 14.33 28.37
C ASN A 267 17.63 14.01 29.82
N GLN A 268 16.40 14.24 30.26
CA GLN A 268 15.96 13.81 31.60
C GLN A 268 15.85 12.28 31.75
N ILE A 269 15.67 11.53 30.65
CA ILE A 269 15.77 10.06 30.66
C ILE A 269 17.24 9.62 30.78
N TYR A 270 18.13 10.29 30.04
CA TYR A 270 19.55 9.94 29.91
C TYR A 270 20.47 10.62 30.93
N ASP A 271 20.01 11.64 31.67
CA ASP A 271 20.70 12.31 32.79
C ASP A 271 20.65 11.47 34.07
N ILE A 272 20.91 10.18 33.89
CA ILE A 272 21.80 9.40 34.75
C ILE A 272 23.23 9.51 34.17
N ARG A 273 23.63 10.68 33.64
CA ARG A 273 25.02 10.99 33.33
C ARG A 273 25.72 11.32 34.64
N HIS A 274 26.31 10.30 35.27
CA HIS A 274 27.53 10.25 36.08
C HIS A 274 28.06 11.44 36.92
N SER A 275 27.35 12.55 37.18
CA SER A 275 27.91 13.68 37.94
C SER A 275 27.05 14.30 39.03
N GLU A 276 25.83 13.83 39.31
CA GLU A 276 25.04 14.38 40.44
C GLU A 276 24.43 13.26 41.28
N LYS A 277 25.07 12.97 42.42
CA LYS A 277 24.68 11.94 43.41
C LYS A 277 23.35 12.24 44.13
N ASP A 278 22.76 13.42 43.93
CA ASP A 278 21.61 13.91 44.72
C ASP A 278 20.32 14.08 43.91
N ARG A 279 20.23 13.58 42.66
CA ARG A 279 18.97 13.66 41.89
C ARG A 279 18.12 12.41 42.08
N ILE A 280 16.89 12.63 42.55
CA ILE A 280 15.82 11.64 42.67
C ILE A 280 15.60 11.01 41.29
N SER A 281 15.83 9.70 41.15
CA SER A 281 15.38 8.95 39.98
C SER A 281 13.89 9.20 39.83
N VAL A 282 13.43 9.70 38.69
CA VAL A 282 12.01 9.92 38.51
C VAL A 282 11.32 8.56 38.42
N THR A 283 10.93 7.98 39.55
CA THR A 283 10.15 6.71 39.65
C THR A 283 8.69 6.96 39.28
N ASN A 284 8.46 7.79 38.26
CA ASN A 284 7.13 8.13 37.81
C ASN A 284 6.93 7.58 36.40
N ASP A 285 6.36 6.37 36.35
CA ASP A 285 5.97 5.69 35.12
C ASP A 285 5.09 6.55 34.21
N PHE A 286 4.29 7.45 34.79
CA PHE A 286 3.48 8.40 34.03
C PHE A 286 4.35 9.41 33.27
N LEU A 287 5.44 9.89 33.87
CA LEU A 287 6.35 10.79 33.17
C LEU A 287 7.01 10.06 31.98
N TYR A 288 7.52 8.86 32.19
CA TYR A 288 8.13 8.08 31.10
C TYR A 288 7.13 7.75 29.99
N LYS A 289 5.89 7.42 30.36
CA LYS A 289 4.79 7.22 29.42
C LYS A 289 4.50 8.49 28.61
N MET A 290 4.44 9.66 29.25
CA MET A 290 4.25 10.91 28.52
C MET A 290 5.40 11.22 27.56
N ILE A 291 6.64 11.00 27.98
CA ILE A 291 7.81 11.24 27.12
C ILE A 291 7.76 10.30 25.90
N CYS A 292 7.51 9.01 26.11
CA CYS A 292 7.49 8.05 25.01
C CYS A 292 6.33 8.31 24.04
N VAL A 293 5.13 8.66 24.54
CA VAL A 293 3.97 9.00 23.70
C VAL A 293 4.25 10.25 22.87
N ASN A 294 4.83 11.30 23.46
CA ASN A 294 5.18 12.52 22.72
C ASN A 294 6.20 12.24 21.62
N ASN A 295 7.26 11.52 21.96
CA ASN A 295 8.31 11.18 21.00
C ASN A 295 7.77 10.36 19.83
N ILE A 296 6.94 9.35 20.10
CA ILE A 296 6.37 8.49 19.06
C ILE A 296 5.34 9.23 18.22
N ALA A 297 4.52 10.10 18.80
CA ALA A 297 3.60 10.95 18.03
C ALA A 297 4.33 11.85 17.03
N LEU A 298 5.45 12.45 17.45
CA LEU A 298 6.29 13.26 16.58
C LEU A 298 6.92 12.43 15.45
N ILE A 299 7.40 11.23 15.78
CA ILE A 299 8.02 10.31 14.80
C ILE A 299 6.99 9.79 13.81
N GLU A 300 5.81 9.41 14.29
CA GLU A 300 4.71 8.99 13.44
C GLU A 300 4.33 10.11 12.48
N PHE A 301 4.15 11.33 12.98
CA PHE A 301 3.89 12.50 12.14
C PHE A 301 4.95 12.71 11.05
N VAL A 302 6.24 12.56 11.37
CA VAL A 302 7.34 12.73 10.41
C VAL A 302 7.36 11.62 9.37
N LEU A 303 7.29 10.36 9.80
CA LEU A 303 7.38 9.21 8.92
C LEU A 303 6.16 9.12 7.98
N THR A 304 4.99 9.52 8.47
CA THR A 304 3.75 9.59 7.68
C THR A 304 3.74 10.78 6.72
N SER A 305 4.34 11.91 7.10
CA SER A 305 4.44 13.10 6.24
C SER A 305 5.51 12.94 5.15
N LEU A 306 6.57 12.18 5.38
CA LEU A 306 7.69 11.99 4.44
C LEU A 306 7.91 10.52 4.06
N LYS A 307 6.83 9.76 3.88
CA LYS A 307 6.88 8.31 3.59
C LYS A 307 7.92 7.95 2.53
N ASP A 308 8.00 8.74 1.45
CA ASP A 308 8.92 8.58 0.32
C ASP A 308 10.38 8.40 0.71
N LYS A 309 10.85 9.17 1.70
CA LYS A 309 12.22 9.07 2.19
C LYS A 309 12.47 7.80 3.01
N PHE A 310 11.55 7.43 3.88
CA PHE A 310 11.79 6.43 4.92
C PHE A 310 11.35 5.00 4.58
N ILE A 311 10.34 4.82 3.73
CA ILE A 311 9.81 3.49 3.34
C ILE A 311 10.48 3.00 2.06
N VAL A 312 10.86 1.71 1.99
CA VAL A 312 11.40 1.06 0.78
C VAL A 312 10.45 1.31 -0.39
N SER A 313 10.92 2.07 -1.38
CA SER A 313 10.21 2.27 -2.65
C SER A 313 11.01 1.54 -3.74
N GLU A 314 10.56 0.35 -4.10
CA GLU A 314 10.96 -0.22 -5.39
C GLU A 314 10.17 0.50 -6.48
N ASP A 315 10.85 0.87 -7.57
CA ASP A 315 10.19 1.50 -8.71
C ASP A 315 9.24 0.51 -9.40
N TRP A 316 8.13 1.02 -9.94
CA TRP A 316 7.14 0.20 -10.63
C TRP A 316 7.71 -0.59 -11.80
N GLU A 317 8.69 -0.04 -12.53
CA GLU A 317 9.33 -0.76 -13.64
C GLU A 317 10.18 -1.92 -13.11
N SER A 318 10.93 -1.70 -12.02
CA SER A 318 11.72 -2.76 -11.38
C SER A 318 10.83 -3.91 -10.89
N ILE A 319 9.68 -3.58 -10.29
CA ILE A 319 8.70 -4.58 -9.87
C ILE A 319 8.14 -5.31 -11.09
N LYS A 320 7.68 -4.59 -12.12
CA LYS A 320 7.12 -5.17 -13.35
C LYS A 320 8.12 -6.07 -14.07
N ASP A 321 9.37 -5.66 -14.21
CA ASP A 321 10.43 -6.44 -14.84
C ASP A 321 10.74 -7.73 -14.06
N SER A 322 10.78 -7.64 -12.72
CA SER A 322 10.91 -8.83 -11.86
C SER A 322 9.76 -9.82 -12.05
N TYR A 323 8.54 -9.32 -12.26
CA TYR A 323 7.37 -10.14 -12.55
C TYR A 323 7.46 -10.79 -13.93
N ILE A 324 7.82 -10.01 -14.95
CA ILE A 324 7.96 -10.50 -16.32
C ILE A 324 9.01 -11.60 -16.41
N GLU A 325 10.15 -11.42 -15.74
CA GLU A 325 11.21 -12.42 -15.67
C GLU A 325 10.75 -13.69 -14.94
N ARG A 326 10.16 -13.53 -13.74
CA ARG A 326 9.69 -14.67 -12.92
C ARG A 326 8.67 -15.53 -13.64
N TYR A 327 7.72 -14.91 -14.35
CA TYR A 327 6.62 -15.59 -15.03
C TYR A 327 6.90 -15.86 -16.51
N LYS A 328 8.10 -15.52 -16.99
CA LYS A 328 8.51 -15.68 -18.40
C LYS A 328 7.49 -15.07 -19.37
N ILE A 329 6.95 -13.90 -19.02
CA ILE A 329 5.99 -13.19 -19.86
C ILE A 329 6.74 -12.64 -21.08
N ASN A 330 6.38 -13.07 -22.27
CA ASN A 330 6.99 -12.55 -23.49
C ASN A 330 6.38 -11.18 -23.85
N LYS A 331 7.17 -10.12 -23.68
CA LYS A 331 6.77 -8.73 -23.98
C LYS A 331 6.38 -8.51 -25.45
N SER A 332 6.89 -9.35 -26.36
CA SER A 332 6.60 -9.27 -27.80
C SER A 332 5.34 -9.99 -28.23
N THR A 333 4.67 -10.72 -27.32
CA THR A 333 3.45 -11.44 -27.65
C THR A 333 2.28 -10.48 -27.84
N TYR A 334 1.56 -10.66 -28.96
CA TYR A 334 0.31 -9.98 -29.24
C TYR A 334 -0.82 -11.00 -29.42
N TYR A 335 -1.83 -10.92 -28.56
CA TYR A 335 -3.00 -11.77 -28.64
C TYR A 335 -4.10 -11.04 -29.40
N TYR A 336 -4.63 -11.65 -30.46
CA TYR A 336 -5.76 -11.10 -31.20
C TYR A 336 -6.77 -12.17 -31.58
N ILE A 337 -8.04 -11.77 -31.66
CA ILE A 337 -9.12 -12.54 -32.26
C ILE A 337 -9.40 -11.91 -33.63
N PRO A 338 -9.15 -12.61 -34.75
CA PRO A 338 -9.38 -12.06 -36.07
C PRO A 338 -10.86 -11.79 -36.31
N ASP A 339 -11.13 -10.82 -37.18
CA ASP A 339 -12.46 -10.66 -37.76
C ASP A 339 -12.65 -11.82 -38.74
N LYS A 340 -13.74 -12.60 -38.60
CA LYS A 340 -14.03 -13.77 -39.44
C LYS A 340 -14.19 -13.43 -40.92
N THR A 341 -14.25 -12.15 -41.28
CA THR A 341 -14.54 -11.67 -42.63
C THR A 341 -13.32 -11.55 -43.55
N LYS A 342 -12.11 -11.97 -43.15
CA LYS A 342 -10.90 -11.80 -43.99
C LYS A 342 -10.05 -13.04 -44.27
N GLU A 343 -10.38 -14.21 -43.75
CA GLU A 343 -9.70 -15.48 -44.10
C GLU A 343 -10.72 -16.61 -44.02
N ASP A 344 -11.49 -16.75 -45.09
CA ASP A 344 -11.90 -18.01 -45.67
C ASP A 344 -12.05 -17.64 -47.16
N ASP A 345 -10.92 -17.59 -47.88
CA ASP A 345 -10.99 -17.70 -49.33
C ASP A 345 -11.81 -18.96 -49.59
N GLU A 346 -12.98 -18.81 -50.24
CA GLU A 346 -13.71 -19.95 -50.79
C GLU A 346 -12.68 -20.80 -51.53
N ILE A 347 -12.44 -22.02 -51.04
CA ILE A 347 -11.71 -23.01 -51.84
C ILE A 347 -12.58 -23.17 -53.08
N ASP A 348 -12.11 -22.65 -54.21
CA ASP A 348 -12.75 -22.87 -55.49
C ASP A 348 -12.82 -24.40 -55.67
N PRO A 349 -14.02 -24.99 -55.85
CA PRO A 349 -14.13 -26.43 -56.06
C PRO A 349 -13.25 -26.95 -57.22
N ASP A 350 -12.87 -26.05 -58.14
CA ASP A 350 -11.98 -26.34 -59.27
C ASP A 350 -10.48 -26.40 -58.88
N ASP A 351 -10.08 -25.93 -57.70
CA ASP A 351 -8.70 -25.96 -57.18
C ASP A 351 -8.38 -27.25 -56.37
N ILE A 352 -9.33 -28.20 -56.29
CA ILE A 352 -9.10 -29.52 -55.68
C ILE A 352 -8.62 -30.50 -56.77
N PRO A 353 -7.34 -30.94 -56.77
CA PRO A 353 -6.89 -31.94 -57.74
C PRO A 353 -7.55 -33.30 -57.48
N PHE A 354 -8.24 -33.82 -58.49
CA PHE A 354 -8.82 -35.18 -58.51
C PHE A 354 -7.76 -36.27 -58.61
#